data_AF-A0A0F9DCG1-F1
#
_entry.id   AF-A0A0F9DCG1-F1
#
_cell.length_a   1.000
_cell.length_b   1.000
_cell.length_c   1.000
_cell.angle_alpha   90.00
_cell.angle_beta   90.00
_cell.angle_gamma   90.00
#
_symmetry.space_group_name_H-M   'P 1'
#
loop_
_entity.id
_entity.type
_entity.pdbx_description
1 polymer ?
#
loop_
_entity_poly.entity_id
_entity_poly.type
_entity_poly.pdbx_seq_one_letter_code
_entity_poly.pdbx_strand_id
1 'polypeptide(L)' 'MSITDKADKMPRIYKNCYIAAVSGKATPRNAIKAFCVECMNYVRSEVTDCDTIECPLNLYRPYQKKGDTDD' A
#
# COMPACT_ATOMS: atom_id res chain seq x y z
N MET A 1 9.15 0.08 -19.28
CA MET A 1 9.11 -0.77 -18.07
C MET A 1 7.81 -1.52 -18.11
N SER A 2 7.86 -2.85 -18.17
CA SER A 2 6.65 -3.66 -18.06
C SER A 2 6.20 -3.68 -16.60
N ILE A 3 4.89 -3.80 -16.39
CA ILE A 3 4.29 -4.04 -15.06
C ILE A 3 4.95 -5.25 -14.37
N THR A 4 5.37 -6.24 -15.15
CA THR A 4 6.02 -7.46 -14.68
C THR A 4 7.40 -7.21 -14.07
N ASP A 5 8.21 -6.31 -14.66
CA ASP A 5 9.60 -6.08 -14.25
C ASP A 5 9.70 -5.57 -12.81
N LYS A 6 8.73 -4.73 -12.42
CA LYS A 6 8.63 -4.21 -11.05
C LYS A 6 8.05 -5.26 -10.09
N ALA A 7 7.02 -5.99 -10.53
CA ALA A 7 6.39 -7.05 -9.76
C ALA A 7 7.36 -8.20 -9.41
N ASP A 8 8.34 -8.49 -10.26
CA ASP A 8 9.34 -9.55 -10.05
C ASP A 8 10.35 -9.24 -8.95
N LYS A 9 10.58 -7.95 -8.66
CA LYS A 9 11.46 -7.49 -7.58
C LYS A 9 10.76 -7.40 -6.22
N MET A 10 9.43 -7.59 -6.18
CA MET A 10 8.66 -7.49 -4.94
C MET A 10 8.67 -8.80 -4.13
N PRO A 11 8.55 -8.73 -2.79
CA PRO A 11 8.28 -9.91 -2.00
C PRO A 11 6.99 -10.60 -2.44
N ARG A 12 7.02 -11.94 -2.49
CA ARG A 12 5.94 -12.78 -3.05
C ARG A 12 4.56 -12.49 -2.45
N ILE A 13 4.50 -12.13 -1.16
CA ILE A 13 3.25 -11.82 -0.45
C ILE A 13 2.56 -10.53 -0.96
N TYR A 14 3.31 -9.59 -1.54
CA TYR A 14 2.78 -8.31 -2.04
C TYR A 14 2.59 -8.30 -3.56
N LYS A 15 3.31 -9.19 -4.28
CA LYS A 15 3.29 -9.30 -5.74
C LYS A 15 1.89 -9.38 -6.33
N ASN A 16 1.05 -10.30 -5.85
CA ASN A 16 -0.30 -10.50 -6.41
C ASN A 16 -1.22 -9.30 -6.19
N CYS A 17 -1.12 -8.64 -5.03
CA CYS A 17 -1.90 -7.44 -4.72
C CYS A 17 -1.50 -6.27 -5.63
N TYR A 18 -0.18 -6.11 -5.85
CA TYR A 18 0.35 -5.12 -6.78
C TYR A 18 -0.13 -5.35 -8.21
N ILE A 19 0.02 -6.58 -8.74
CA ILE A 19 -0.42 -6.94 -10.10
C ILE A 19 -1.92 -6.68 -10.28
N ALA A 20 -2.75 -7.04 -9.29
CA ALA A 20 -4.18 -6.77 -9.34
C ALA A 20 -4.48 -5.25 -9.38
N ALA A 21 -3.73 -4.44 -8.61
CA ALA A 21 -3.92 -2.99 -8.58
C ALA A 21 -3.59 -2.33 -9.91
N VAL A 22 -2.40 -2.60 -10.45
CA VAL A 22 -1.94 -1.98 -11.71
C VAL A 22 -2.63 -2.54 -12.96
N SER A 23 -3.30 -3.69 -12.86
CA SER A 23 -4.16 -4.23 -13.93
C SER A 23 -5.62 -3.78 -13.85
N GLY A 24 -5.96 -2.91 -12.88
CA GLY A 24 -7.33 -2.42 -12.69
C GLY A 24 -8.32 -3.47 -12.16
N LYS A 25 -7.82 -4.58 -11.61
CA LYS A 25 -8.63 -5.71 -11.09
C LYS A 25 -8.79 -5.68 -9.57
N ALA A 26 -8.05 -4.82 -8.87
CA ALA A 26 -8.16 -4.67 -7.42
C ALA A 26 -9.30 -3.72 -7.04
N THR A 27 -9.86 -3.91 -5.84
CA THR A 27 -10.68 -2.90 -5.20
C THR A 27 -9.84 -1.66 -4.86
N PRO A 28 -10.44 -0.45 -4.74
CA PRO A 28 -9.72 0.76 -4.32
C PRO A 28 -8.91 0.55 -3.03
N ARG A 29 -9.48 -0.15 -2.04
CA ARG A 29 -8.78 -0.48 -0.79
C ARG A 29 -7.54 -1.34 -0.99
N ASN A 30 -7.59 -2.33 -1.89
CA ASN A 30 -6.43 -3.17 -2.21
C ASN A 30 -5.38 -2.41 -3.03
N ALA A 31 -5.79 -1.49 -3.90
CA ALA A 31 -4.87 -0.62 -4.61
C ALA A 31 -4.12 0.33 -3.65
N ILE A 32 -4.84 0.96 -2.71
CA ILE A 32 -4.22 1.78 -1.65
C ILE A 32 -3.26 0.94 -0.81
N LYS A 33 -3.66 -0.28 -0.41
CA LYS A 33 -2.78 -1.20 0.31
C LYS A 33 -1.51 -1.53 -0.47
N ALA A 34 -1.61 -1.84 -1.75
CA ALA A 34 -0.46 -2.11 -2.60
C ALA A 34 0.48 -0.90 -2.68
N PHE A 35 -0.09 0.29 -2.86
CA PHE A 35 0.66 1.55 -2.89
C PHE A 35 1.37 1.83 -1.56
N CYS A 36 0.66 1.79 -0.43
CA CYS A 36 1.25 2.11 0.87
C CYS A 36 2.39 1.15 1.24
N VAL A 37 2.20 -0.14 0.99
CA VAL A 37 3.25 -1.14 1.24
C VAL A 37 4.45 -0.93 0.33
N GLU A 38 4.23 -0.59 -0.94
CA GLU A 38 5.32 -0.28 -1.87
C GLU A 38 6.07 1.01 -1.46
N CYS A 39 5.35 2.06 -1.09
CA CYS A 39 5.89 3.34 -0.62
C CYS A 39 6.82 3.17 0.59
N MET A 40 6.47 2.22 1.48
CA MET A 40 7.25 1.90 2.68
C MET A 40 8.21 0.71 2.47
N ASN A 41 8.66 0.45 1.24
CA ASN A 41 9.63 -0.61 0.90
C ASN A 41 9.27 -2.00 1.44
N TYR A 42 7.98 -2.33 1.41
CA TYR A 42 7.43 -3.61 1.87
C TYR A 42 7.53 -3.85 3.39
N VAL A 43 7.74 -2.80 4.18
CA VAL A 43 7.77 -2.87 5.64
C VAL A 43 6.40 -2.47 6.21
N ARG A 44 5.67 -3.45 6.76
CA ARG A 44 4.28 -3.24 7.22
C ARG A 44 4.15 -2.32 8.43
N SER A 45 5.12 -2.34 9.36
CA SER A 45 5.11 -1.45 10.54
C SER A 45 5.17 0.01 10.11
N GLU A 46 6.04 0.35 9.16
CA GLU A 46 6.18 1.70 8.62
C GLU A 46 4.88 2.23 7.99
N VAL A 47 4.07 1.35 7.39
CA VAL A 47 2.74 1.76 6.88
C VAL A 47 1.79 2.13 8.03
N THR A 48 1.87 1.41 9.15
CA THR A 48 1.05 1.67 10.34
C THR A 48 1.44 3.01 10.96
N ASP A 49 2.74 3.23 11.09
CA ASP A 49 3.33 4.39 11.77
C ASP A 49 3.60 5.58 10.81
N CYS A 50 3.11 5.52 9.57
CA CYS A 50 3.26 6.59 8.57
C CYS A 50 2.57 7.89 9.03
N ASP A 51 3.37 8.94 9.20
CA ASP A 51 3.00 10.26 9.70
C ASP A 51 2.96 11.34 8.60
N THR A 52 3.07 10.94 7.32
CA THR A 52 3.05 11.87 6.18
C THR A 52 1.65 12.47 5.98
N ILE A 53 1.32 13.51 6.75
CA ILE A 53 0.01 14.17 6.75
C ILE A 53 -0.38 14.80 5.40
N GLU A 54 0.62 15.20 4.60
CA GLU A 54 0.39 15.76 3.26
C GLU A 54 0.07 14.68 2.21
N CYS A 55 0.23 13.40 2.55
CA CYS A 55 -0.11 12.32 1.63
C CYS A 55 -1.64 12.18 1.56
N PRO A 56 -2.25 12.31 0.36
CA PRO A 56 -3.71 12.19 0.21
C PRO A 56 -4.24 10.80 0.56
N LEU A 57 -3.35 9.80 0.67
CA LEU A 57 -3.69 8.44 1.05
C LEU A 57 -3.45 8.14 2.53
N ASN A 58 -2.87 9.07 3.32
CA ASN A 58 -2.52 8.81 4.72
C ASN A 58 -3.75 8.44 5.57
N LEU A 59 -4.89 9.10 5.35
CA LEU A 59 -6.15 8.80 6.03
C LEU A 59 -6.81 7.49 5.57
N TYR A 60 -6.42 6.98 4.40
CA TYR A 60 -6.93 5.74 3.83
C TYR A 60 -5.95 4.57 3.96
N ARG A 61 -4.80 4.79 4.61
CA ARG A 61 -3.71 3.81 4.72
C ARG A 61 -4.22 2.54 5.43
N PRO A 62 -3.72 1.35 5.04
CA PRO A 62 -4.09 0.14 5.74
C PRO A 62 -3.45 0.11 7.13
N TYR A 63 -3.98 -0.75 8.01
CA TYR A 63 -3.39 -1.07 9.32
C TYR A 63 -3.45 0.04 10.37
N GLN A 64 -4.29 1.06 10.20
CA GLN A 64 -4.55 2.09 11.23
C GLN A 64 -4.88 1.43 12.59
N LYS A 65 -4.32 1.97 13.67
CA LYS A 65 -4.62 1.52 15.04
C LYS A 65 -6.06 1.96 15.35
N LYS A 66 -6.83 1.12 16.05
CA LYS A 66 -8.15 1.51 16.59
C LYS A 66 -7.90 2.62 17.63
N GLY A 67 -8.00 3.88 17.22
CA GLY A 67 -7.75 5.04 18.08
C GLY A 67 -7.31 6.30 17.35
N ASP A 68 -6.80 6.21 16.11
CA ASP A 68 -6.28 7.38 15.36
C ASP A 68 -7.40 8.16 14.63
N THR A 69 -8.57 8.29 15.25
CA THR A 69 -9.61 9.25 14.83
C THR A 69 -9.65 10.29 15.92
N ASP A 70 -8.77 11.29 15.81
CA ASP A 70 -8.80 12.46 16.68
C ASP A 70 -10.16 13.16 16.51
N ASP A 71 -10.78 13.45 17.66
CA ASP A 71 -11.92 14.33 17.89
C ASP A 71 -11.65 15.75 17.31
#